data_AF-A0A847FNG7-F1
#
_entry.id   AF-A0A847FNG7-F1
#
_cell.length_a   1.000
_cell.length_b   1.000
_cell.length_c   1.000
_cell.angle_alpha   90.00
_cell.angle_beta   90.00
_cell.angle_gamma   90.00
#
_symmetry.space_group_name_H-M   'P 1'
#
loop_
_entity.id
_entity.type
_entity.pdbx_description
1 polymer ?
#
loop_
_entity_poly.entity_id
_entity_poly.type
_entity_poly.pdbx_seq_one_letter_code
_entity_poly.pdbx_strand_id
1 'polypeptide(L)'
;MDTGMAGEVEVNIADFNYDPQDLTVQVGDTVTWTNNDDVAHTVTAGTPDSPMGEFDSGELQPGDTFSYTFDQAGTFDYFCTLHPDMTASVTVEEATQ
;
A
#
# COMPACT_ATOMS: atom_id res chain seq x y z
N MET A 1 23.96 -17.36 5.64
CA MET A 1 22.85 -17.33 6.62
C MET A 1 22.69 -15.87 6.99
N ASP A 2 22.08 -15.11 6.09
CA ASP A 2 21.57 -13.80 6.42
C ASP A 2 20.09 -14.02 6.72
N THR A 3 19.77 -14.08 8.01
CA THR A 3 18.39 -14.09 8.48
C THR A 3 17.84 -12.71 8.18
N GLY A 4 17.22 -12.56 7.00
CA GLY A 4 16.53 -11.35 6.59
C GLY A 4 15.60 -10.91 7.73
N MET A 5 15.92 -9.78 8.33
CA MET A 5 14.96 -9.12 9.20
C MET A 5 13.82 -8.69 8.29
N ALA A 6 12.62 -9.19 8.53
CA ALA A 6 11.41 -8.67 7.93
C ALA A 6 11.33 -7.19 8.34
N GLY A 7 11.81 -6.31 7.47
CA GLY A 7 11.65 -4.87 7.65
C GLY A 7 10.17 -4.57 7.51
N GLU A 8 9.60 -3.86 8.48
CA GLU A 8 8.28 -3.27 8.33
C GLU A 8 8.32 -2.35 7.11
N VAL A 9 7.62 -2.75 6.04
CA VAL A 9 7.49 -1.89 4.87
C VAL A 9 6.30 -0.98 5.12
N GLU A 10 6.55 0.28 5.42
CA GLU A 10 5.51 1.25 5.76
C GLU A 10 5.22 2.22 4.63
N VAL A 11 3.95 2.61 4.51
CA VAL A 11 3.49 3.72 3.68
C VAL A 11 2.76 4.71 4.59
N ASN A 12 3.23 5.94 4.60
CA ASN A 12 2.61 7.03 5.31
C ASN A 12 1.52 7.67 4.42
N ILE A 13 0.31 7.86 4.96
CA ILE A 13 -0.73 8.67 4.32
C ILE A 13 -0.77 10.01 5.04
N ALA A 14 -0.42 11.08 4.35
CA ALA A 14 -0.46 12.46 4.86
C ALA A 14 -0.51 13.45 3.69
N ASP A 15 -0.97 14.68 3.95
CA ASP A 15 -1.06 15.76 2.94
C ASP A 15 -1.77 15.33 1.65
N PHE A 16 -2.83 14.51 1.76
CA PHE A 16 -3.51 13.89 0.61
C PHE A 16 -2.55 13.16 -0.34
N ASN A 17 -1.61 12.40 0.20
CA ASN A 17 -0.65 11.62 -0.57
C ASN A 17 -0.26 10.31 0.13
N TYR A 18 0.20 9.32 -0.65
CA TYR A 18 0.89 8.12 -0.17
C TYR A 18 2.40 8.31 -0.29
N ASP A 19 3.15 8.08 0.79
CA ASP A 19 4.61 8.20 0.82
C ASP A 19 5.27 6.92 1.36
N PRO A 20 6.09 6.22 0.57
CA PRO A 20 6.41 6.50 -0.83
C PRO A 20 5.23 6.23 -1.78
N GLN A 21 5.18 6.95 -2.89
CA GLN A 21 4.17 6.75 -3.94
C GLN A 21 4.46 5.52 -4.81
N ASP A 22 5.74 5.19 -5.00
CA ASP A 22 6.21 3.99 -5.68
C ASP A 22 7.08 3.18 -4.72
N LEU A 23 6.61 2.00 -4.38
CA LEU A 23 7.26 1.12 -3.41
C LEU A 23 7.70 -0.18 -4.08
N THR A 24 8.90 -0.68 -3.78
CA THR A 24 9.35 -2.00 -4.22
C THR A 24 9.56 -2.90 -3.02
N VAL A 25 8.98 -4.11 -3.07
CA VAL A 25 9.06 -5.14 -2.02
C VAL A 25 9.30 -6.51 -2.65
N GLN A 26 9.56 -7.52 -1.84
CA GLN A 26 9.67 -8.90 -2.28
C GLN A 26 8.38 -9.69 -2.03
N VAL A 27 8.17 -10.76 -2.81
CA VAL A 27 7.12 -11.74 -2.53
C VAL A 27 7.22 -12.24 -1.09
N GLY A 28 6.13 -12.14 -0.36
CA GLY A 28 6.00 -12.50 1.06
C GLY A 28 6.10 -11.30 2.02
N ASP A 29 6.50 -10.12 1.54
CA ASP A 29 6.55 -8.92 2.37
C ASP A 29 5.14 -8.42 2.70
N THR A 30 5.02 -7.80 3.88
CA THR A 30 3.80 -7.13 4.32
C THR A 30 4.01 -5.62 4.30
N VAL A 31 3.15 -4.92 3.57
CA VAL A 31 3.11 -3.46 3.55
C VAL A 31 2.05 -2.98 4.54
N THR A 32 2.39 -1.99 5.36
CA THR A 32 1.46 -1.36 6.31
C THR A 32 1.29 0.12 5.96
N TRP A 33 0.06 0.52 5.70
CA TRP A 33 -0.33 1.91 5.51
C TRP A 33 -0.82 2.48 6.83
N THR A 34 -0.35 3.67 7.19
CA THR A 34 -0.84 4.41 8.37
C THR A 34 -1.43 5.74 7.94
N ASN A 35 -2.66 6.03 8.36
CA ASN A 35 -3.26 7.33 8.12
C ASN A 35 -2.79 8.35 9.17
N ASN A 36 -1.79 9.16 8.82
CA ASN A 36 -1.30 10.28 9.64
C ASN A 36 -1.83 11.63 9.15
N ASP A 37 -2.80 11.64 8.24
CA ASP A 37 -3.55 12.83 7.84
C ASP A 37 -4.68 13.12 8.85
N ASP A 38 -5.27 14.31 8.76
CA ASP A 38 -6.37 14.75 9.63
C ASP A 38 -7.76 14.35 9.09
N VAL A 39 -7.81 13.68 7.94
CA VAL A 39 -9.04 13.22 7.26
C VAL A 39 -8.99 11.72 6.96
N ALA A 40 -10.15 11.11 6.72
CA ALA A 40 -10.22 9.70 6.37
C ALA A 40 -9.70 9.44 4.94
N HIS A 41 -9.03 8.31 4.77
CA HIS A 41 -8.49 7.84 3.48
C HIS A 41 -8.79 6.36 3.29
N THR A 42 -8.53 5.82 2.09
CA THR A 42 -8.60 4.37 1.82
C THR A 42 -7.32 3.92 1.14
N VAL A 43 -7.10 2.61 1.09
CA VAL A 43 -6.06 1.93 0.31
C VAL A 43 -6.80 0.87 -0.49
N THR A 44 -7.11 1.19 -1.75
CA THR A 44 -7.98 0.36 -2.59
C THR A 44 -7.26 0.01 -3.88
N ALA A 45 -7.13 -1.29 -4.16
CA ALA A 45 -6.44 -1.77 -5.34
C ALA A 45 -7.10 -1.31 -6.67
N GLY A 46 -6.27 -1.12 -7.69
CA GLY A 46 -6.63 -0.65 -9.02
C GLY A 46 -6.43 0.86 -9.20
N THR A 47 -7.20 1.43 -10.12
CA THR A 47 -7.16 2.85 -10.47
C THR A 47 -8.55 3.47 -10.37
N PRO A 48 -8.68 4.82 -10.32
CA PRO A 48 -10.00 5.47 -10.29
C PRO A 48 -10.97 5.04 -11.40
N ASP A 49 -10.46 4.78 -12.60
CA ASP A 49 -11.25 4.35 -13.77
C ASP A 49 -11.50 2.83 -13.80
N SER A 50 -10.68 2.06 -13.08
CA SER A 50 -10.75 0.60 -13.05
C SER A 50 -10.39 0.08 -11.66
N PRO A 51 -11.31 0.19 -10.68
CA PRO A 51 -11.10 -0.41 -9.37
C PRO A 51 -11.11 -1.94 -9.54
N MET A 52 -9.95 -2.57 -9.37
CA MET A 52 -9.75 -4.02 -9.43
C MET A 52 -9.28 -4.49 -8.07
N GLY A 53 -10.11 -5.28 -7.40
CA GLY A 53 -10.00 -5.53 -5.96
C GLY A 53 -9.15 -6.73 -5.58
N GLU A 54 -7.87 -6.50 -5.35
CA GLU A 54 -7.00 -7.46 -4.65
C GLU A 54 -6.94 -7.19 -3.14
N PHE A 55 -7.04 -5.92 -2.76
CA PHE A 55 -7.18 -5.45 -1.39
C PHE A 55 -8.03 -4.18 -1.32
N ASP A 56 -8.69 -3.99 -0.19
CA ASP A 56 -9.42 -2.77 0.15
C ASP A 56 -9.39 -2.61 1.68
N SER A 57 -8.83 -1.49 2.15
CA SER A 57 -8.81 -1.18 3.59
C SER A 57 -10.17 -0.79 4.16
N GLY A 58 -11.11 -0.37 3.31
CA GLY A 58 -12.20 0.51 3.74
C GLY A 58 -11.67 1.87 4.22
N GLU A 59 -12.51 2.63 4.91
CA GLU A 59 -12.09 3.92 5.49
C GLU A 59 -11.11 3.71 6.66
N LEU A 60 -9.95 4.34 6.55
CA LEU A 60 -8.99 4.52 7.63
C LEU A 60 -9.19 5.91 8.21
N GLN A 61 -9.61 6.00 9.47
CA GLN A 61 -9.67 7.27 10.20
C GLN A 61 -8.25 7.73 10.56
N PRO A 62 -8.05 9.00 10.97
CA PRO A 62 -6.75 9.45 11.47
C PRO A 62 -6.22 8.55 12.59
N GLY A 63 -5.01 8.04 12.40
CA GLY A 63 -4.31 7.09 13.27
C GLY A 63 -4.57 5.61 12.98
N ASP A 64 -5.52 5.27 12.09
CA ASP A 64 -5.78 3.88 11.73
C ASP A 64 -4.70 3.33 10.77
N THR A 65 -4.53 2.01 10.81
CA THR A 65 -3.57 1.28 9.99
C THR A 65 -4.24 0.17 9.19
N PHE A 66 -3.73 -0.09 7.99
CA PHE A 66 -4.08 -1.25 7.18
C PHE A 66 -2.81 -2.00 6.78
N SER A 67 -2.84 -3.34 6.80
CA SER A 67 -1.71 -4.16 6.36
C SER A 67 -2.14 -5.17 5.32
N TYR A 68 -1.31 -5.38 4.30
CA TYR A 68 -1.52 -6.38 3.27
C TYR A 68 -0.20 -7.11 2.94
N THR A 69 -0.26 -8.44 2.87
CA THR A 69 0.87 -9.28 2.48
C THR A 69 0.77 -9.63 1.00
N PHE A 70 1.82 -9.33 0.23
CA PHE A 70 1.85 -9.63 -1.20
C PHE A 70 2.47 -11.00 -1.44
N ASP A 71 1.71 -11.94 -1.99
CA ASP A 71 2.15 -13.33 -2.21
C ASP A 71 2.51 -13.66 -3.67
N GLN A 72 2.38 -12.69 -4.57
CA GLN A 72 2.64 -12.83 -6.00
C GLN A 72 3.45 -11.65 -6.51
N ALA A 73 4.43 -11.94 -7.36
CA ALA A 73 5.20 -10.90 -8.05
C ALA A 73 4.32 -10.18 -9.09
N GLY A 74 4.51 -8.87 -9.21
CA GLY A 74 3.70 -8.01 -10.07
C GLY A 74 3.71 -6.56 -9.63
N THR A 75 3.05 -5.70 -10.39
CA THR A 75 2.80 -4.31 -10.00
C THR A 75 1.34 -4.15 -9.64
N PHE A 76 1.10 -3.61 -8.46
CA PHE A 76 -0.22 -3.42 -7.87
C PHE A 76 -0.45 -1.92 -7.70
N ASP A 77 -1.23 -1.35 -8.62
CA ASP A 77 -1.71 0.02 -8.50
C ASP A 77 -2.77 0.09 -7.40
N TYR A 78 -2.84 1.21 -6.69
CA TYR A 78 -3.89 1.50 -5.73
C TYR A 78 -4.18 3.00 -5.65
N PHE A 79 -5.36 3.32 -5.12
CA PHE A 79 -5.83 4.70 -5.02
C PHE A 79 -6.74 4.90 -3.80
N CYS A 80 -7.02 6.17 -3.48
CA CYS A 80 -8.03 6.54 -2.49
C CYS A 80 -9.39 6.73 -3.17
N THR A 81 -10.42 6.03 -2.68
CA THR A 81 -11.79 6.16 -3.21
C THR A 81 -12.45 7.49 -2.83
N LEU A 82 -12.00 8.13 -1.74
CA LEU A 82 -12.50 9.43 -1.28
C LEU A 82 -11.81 10.60 -2.00
N HIS A 83 -10.56 10.40 -2.42
CA HIS A 83 -9.71 11.39 -3.07
C HIS A 83 -9.03 10.78 -4.31
N PRO A 84 -9.72 10.67 -5.46
CA PRO A 84 -9.27 9.86 -6.58
C PRO A 84 -7.94 10.27 -7.23
N ASP A 85 -7.46 11.50 -6.97
CA ASP A 85 -6.14 11.96 -7.41
C ASP A 85 -4.99 11.32 -6.62
N MET A 86 -5.27 10.74 -5.45
CA MET A 86 -4.30 9.98 -4.67
C MET A 86 -4.13 8.59 -5.28
N THR A 87 -3.05 8.39 -6.02
CA THR A 87 -2.68 7.10 -6.60
C THR A 87 -1.26 6.73 -6.20
N ALA A 88 -0.96 5.44 -6.14
CA ALA A 88 0.36 4.91 -5.83
C ALA A 88 0.48 3.47 -6.33
N SER A 89 1.70 2.92 -6.28
CA SER A 89 1.97 1.55 -6.73
C SER A 89 2.89 0.79 -5.77
N VAL A 90 2.67 -0.52 -5.68
CA VAL A 90 3.61 -1.48 -5.07
C VAL A 90 4.10 -2.42 -6.16
N THR A 91 5.40 -2.44 -6.42
CA THR A 91 6.05 -3.45 -7.27
C THR A 91 6.61 -4.55 -6.38
N VAL A 92 6.14 -5.77 -6.60
CA VAL A 92 6.55 -6.97 -5.88
C VAL A 92 7.47 -7.77 -6.78
N GLU A 93 8.72 -7.91 -6.38
CA GLU A 93 9.72 -8.70 -7.08
C GLU A 93 9.83 -10.10 -6.46
N GLU A 94 10.25 -11.08 -7.26
CA GLU A 94 10.58 -12.41 -6.73
C GLU A 94 11.67 -12.29 -5.66
N ALA A 95 11.52 -13.01 -4.55
CA ALA A 95 12.55 -13.05 -3.53
C ALA A 95 13.84 -13.60 -4.15
N THR A 96 14.91 -12.81 -4.11
CA THR A 96 16.22 -13.31 -4.55
C THR A 96 16.69 -14.37 -3.56
N GLN A 97 16.90 -15.60 -4.04
CA GLN A 97 17.48 -16.71 -3.27
C GLN A 97 18.96 -16.50 -2.99
#